data_AF-A0A9E0MPI7-F1
#
_entry.id   AF-A0A9E0MPI7-F1
#
_cell.length_a   1.000
_cell.length_b   1.000
_cell.length_c   1.000
_cell.angle_alpha   90.00
_cell.angle_beta   90.00
_cell.angle_gamma   90.00
#
_symmetry.space_group_name_H-M   'P 1'
#
loop_
_entity.id
_entity.type
_entity.pdbx_description
1 polymer ?
#
loop_
_entity_poly.entity_id
_entity_poly.type
_entity_poly.pdbx_seq_one_letter_code
_entity_poly.pdbx_strand_id
1 'polypeptide(L)'
;MRAAHALLTLGAVAAVGCASARQPGELDAAAEVDGAVIDGAVIDAAVIDGAVIDGAVIDGAVIDAAAIDARPIDAPPPIDARPIDAPPPIDARPIDATPIDAPCTPTWQNLLVNGNFDSATVPPWTQTSAIITASPPFAPRTAPNAARFGAGNNANDVLVQTVTVPATATGLRLRGYECHVTEDVITDADEFTVTVETPAGVVLEVLREITNSDVAPICLWQSFTWTATAAHPGQSVVLKLRGRTNLAFLTRFVVDDLAFEALACP
;
A
#
# COMPACT_ATOMS: atom_id res chain seq x y z
N MET A 1 2.36 -50.26 31.84
CA MET A 1 2.03 -50.44 33.27
C MET A 1 1.70 -49.06 33.82
N ARG A 2 0.50 -48.66 34.26
CA ARG A 2 -0.78 -49.28 34.67
C ARG A 2 -1.89 -48.38 34.04
N ALA A 3 -2.91 -48.86 33.31
CA ALA A 3 -4.02 -49.76 33.65
C ALA A 3 -5.12 -49.11 34.51
N ALA A 4 -6.30 -48.89 33.90
CA ALA A 4 -7.69 -48.91 34.41
C ALA A 4 -8.57 -47.95 33.55
N HIS A 5 -9.81 -48.24 33.13
CA HIS A 5 -10.66 -49.40 33.25
C HIS A 5 -11.77 -49.31 32.17
N ALA A 6 -12.23 -50.46 31.68
CA ALA A 6 -13.27 -50.66 30.66
C ALA A 6 -14.69 -50.21 31.10
N LEU A 7 -15.57 -49.93 30.13
CA LEU A 7 -16.84 -50.66 29.99
C LEU A 7 -17.48 -50.49 28.59
N LEU A 8 -17.62 -51.62 27.88
CA LEU A 8 -18.51 -51.86 26.75
C LEU A 8 -19.90 -52.25 27.30
N THR A 9 -20.98 -51.85 26.63
CA THR A 9 -22.20 -52.67 26.53
C THR A 9 -22.93 -52.42 25.22
N LEU A 10 -23.00 -53.48 24.41
CA LEU A 10 -23.91 -53.72 23.29
C LEU A 10 -25.37 -53.88 23.78
N GLY A 11 -26.33 -53.56 22.91
CA GLY A 11 -27.72 -53.99 23.05
C GLY A 11 -28.48 -53.86 21.73
N ALA A 12 -28.55 -54.97 20.98
CA ALA A 12 -29.52 -55.19 19.89
C ALA A 12 -30.96 -55.18 20.46
N VAL A 13 -32.03 -55.00 19.68
CA VAL A 13 -32.72 -56.09 18.94
C VAL A 13 -33.91 -55.46 18.17
N ALA A 14 -34.16 -55.96 16.96
CA ALA A 14 -35.32 -55.70 16.12
C ALA A 14 -36.59 -56.45 16.59
N ALA A 15 -37.78 -55.88 16.39
CA ALA A 15 -39.01 -56.67 16.26
C ALA A 15 -40.12 -55.94 15.49
N VAL A 16 -40.63 -56.67 14.50
CA VAL A 16 -41.86 -56.49 13.71
C VAL A 16 -43.10 -56.75 14.59
N GLY A 17 -44.25 -56.13 14.30
CA GLY A 17 -45.53 -56.66 14.80
C GLY A 17 -46.75 -55.74 14.72
N CYS A 18 -47.69 -56.10 13.83
CA CYS A 18 -49.10 -55.67 13.76
C CYS A 18 -49.88 -55.86 15.09
N ALA A 19 -50.91 -55.02 15.32
CA ALA A 19 -52.34 -55.41 15.36
C ALA A 19 -53.24 -54.53 16.27
N SER A 20 -54.49 -54.38 15.81
CA SER A 20 -55.74 -54.19 16.59
C SER A 20 -55.98 -52.79 17.22
N ALA A 21 -57.19 -52.23 17.30
CA ALA A 21 -58.48 -52.88 17.46
C ALA A 21 -59.66 -52.02 16.97
N ARG A 22 -60.71 -52.75 16.60
CA ARG A 22 -62.10 -52.39 16.33
C ARG A 22 -62.84 -52.33 17.66
N GLN A 23 -63.78 -51.40 17.88
CA GLN A 23 -64.84 -51.56 18.88
C GLN A 23 -66.18 -50.92 18.47
N PRO A 24 -67.30 -51.41 19.06
CA PRO A 24 -68.64 -51.44 18.46
C PRO A 24 -69.64 -50.50 19.15
N GLY A 25 -70.88 -50.47 18.65
CA GLY A 25 -71.98 -49.62 19.12
C GLY A 25 -72.79 -50.13 20.32
N GLU A 26 -73.77 -49.31 20.71
CA GLU A 26 -74.84 -49.52 21.70
C GLU A 26 -75.90 -48.42 21.41
N LEU A 27 -77.08 -48.70 20.84
CA LEU A 27 -78.36 -49.19 21.39
C LEU A 27 -79.08 -48.23 22.36
N ASP A 28 -80.42 -48.21 22.20
CA ASP A 28 -81.52 -47.62 23.03
C ASP A 28 -82.32 -46.53 22.28
N ALA A 29 -83.65 -46.43 22.29
CA ALA A 29 -84.77 -47.16 22.90
C ALA A 29 -86.10 -46.65 22.29
N ALA A 30 -87.21 -47.38 22.53
CA ALA A 30 -88.64 -46.98 22.58
C ALA A 30 -89.29 -46.38 21.30
N ALA A 31 -90.31 -46.97 20.69
CA ALA A 31 -91.72 -47.15 21.10
C ALA A 31 -92.59 -45.87 21.00
N GLU A 32 -93.73 -46.04 20.30
CA GLU A 32 -94.99 -45.24 20.33
C GLU A 32 -95.00 -43.86 19.63
N VAL A 33 -96.08 -43.31 19.03
CA VAL A 33 -97.46 -43.67 18.61
C VAL A 33 -98.03 -42.39 17.95
N ASP A 34 -98.85 -42.52 16.90
CA ASP A 34 -100.01 -41.67 16.55
C ASP A 34 -99.89 -40.18 16.17
N GLY A 35 -100.84 -39.74 15.33
CA GLY A 35 -101.26 -38.34 15.26
C GLY A 35 -100.88 -37.55 14.01
N ALA A 36 -101.64 -37.73 12.94
CA ALA A 36 -101.73 -36.79 11.83
C ALA A 36 -102.36 -35.46 12.25
N VAL A 37 -101.82 -34.29 11.82
CA VAL A 37 -102.53 -33.02 11.46
C VAL A 37 -101.56 -32.14 10.66
N ILE A 38 -101.68 -32.01 9.32
CA ILE A 38 -102.26 -30.90 8.51
C ILE A 38 -101.61 -29.52 8.72
N ASP A 39 -100.98 -28.95 7.68
CA ASP A 39 -101.49 -27.82 6.88
C ASP A 39 -100.37 -27.17 6.04
N GLY A 40 -100.72 -26.68 4.84
CA GLY A 40 -99.96 -25.61 4.20
C GLY A 40 -99.21 -25.94 2.90
N ALA A 41 -99.96 -25.75 1.81
CA ALA A 41 -99.52 -25.10 0.57
C ALA A 41 -98.82 -25.92 -0.54
N VAL A 42 -99.10 -25.77 -1.85
CA VAL A 42 -100.09 -25.05 -2.67
C VAL A 42 -99.75 -25.41 -4.14
N ILE A 43 -100.77 -25.74 -4.96
CA ILE A 43 -100.89 -25.69 -6.46
C ILE A 43 -100.07 -26.72 -7.28
N ASP A 44 -100.64 -27.79 -7.86
CA ASP A 44 -101.61 -27.91 -8.99
C ASP A 44 -100.97 -27.59 -10.36
N ALA A 45 -100.38 -28.58 -11.05
CA ALA A 45 -100.99 -29.33 -12.16
C ALA A 45 -101.56 -28.48 -13.31
N ALA A 46 -100.88 -28.44 -14.46
CA ALA A 46 -101.43 -28.19 -15.80
C ALA A 46 -100.33 -28.49 -16.84
N VAL A 47 -100.40 -29.54 -17.67
CA VAL A 47 -101.21 -29.68 -18.89
C VAL A 47 -100.60 -28.90 -20.07
N ILE A 48 -100.22 -29.63 -21.14
CA ILE A 48 -100.54 -29.47 -22.58
C ILE A 48 -99.43 -30.02 -23.49
N ASP A 49 -99.89 -30.91 -24.38
CA ASP A 49 -99.27 -31.53 -25.54
C ASP A 49 -99.21 -30.57 -26.76
N GLY A 50 -98.25 -30.77 -27.66
CA GLY A 50 -98.11 -30.31 -29.05
C GLY A 50 -98.67 -28.97 -29.56
N ALA A 51 -97.80 -28.13 -30.18
CA ALA A 51 -98.07 -27.32 -31.41
C ALA A 51 -96.92 -26.31 -31.66
N VAL A 52 -96.09 -26.44 -32.72
CA VAL A 52 -96.28 -26.00 -34.13
C VAL A 52 -95.93 -24.52 -34.38
N ILE A 53 -94.90 -24.29 -35.22
CA ILE A 53 -94.97 -23.54 -36.51
C ILE A 53 -93.93 -24.24 -37.42
N ASP A 54 -94.31 -25.13 -38.33
CA ASP A 54 -94.92 -24.90 -39.65
C ASP A 54 -94.00 -24.21 -40.68
N GLY A 55 -93.84 -24.87 -41.83
CA GLY A 55 -93.48 -24.24 -43.11
C GLY A 55 -92.00 -24.00 -43.43
N ALA A 56 -91.29 -25.02 -43.91
CA ALA A 56 -90.78 -25.02 -45.30
C ALA A 56 -89.84 -26.20 -45.56
N VAL A 57 -90.27 -27.04 -46.48
CA VAL A 57 -89.43 -27.86 -47.34
C VAL A 57 -88.42 -26.96 -48.07
N ILE A 58 -87.13 -27.26 -47.98
CA ILE A 58 -86.25 -27.18 -49.16
C ILE A 58 -85.59 -28.56 -49.29
N ASP A 59 -86.25 -29.41 -50.05
CA ASP A 59 -85.58 -30.39 -50.89
C ASP A 59 -84.76 -29.61 -51.92
N GLY A 60 -83.45 -29.83 -51.96
CA GLY A 60 -82.54 -28.94 -52.68
C GLY A 60 -81.14 -29.49 -52.65
N ALA A 61 -80.90 -30.37 -53.60
CA ALA A 61 -79.64 -30.99 -53.92
C ALA A 61 -78.45 -30.01 -54.04
N VAL A 62 -77.28 -30.64 -54.25
CA VAL A 62 -76.09 -30.08 -54.91
C VAL A 62 -75.17 -29.35 -53.91
N ILE A 63 -74.05 -29.97 -53.54
CA ILE A 63 -72.72 -29.72 -54.15
C ILE A 63 -72.54 -28.20 -54.26
N ASP A 64 -71.63 -27.60 -53.51
CA ASP A 64 -70.27 -27.54 -53.98
C ASP A 64 -69.36 -27.18 -52.80
N ALA A 65 -68.30 -27.96 -52.61
CA ALA A 65 -67.12 -27.48 -51.91
C ALA A 65 -66.49 -26.41 -52.80
N ALA A 66 -67.16 -25.26 -52.88
CA ALA A 66 -66.72 -24.13 -53.66
C ALA A 66 -65.50 -23.53 -52.97
N ALA A 67 -64.37 -23.88 -53.57
CA ALA A 67 -63.30 -22.97 -53.90
C ALA A 67 -62.31 -22.56 -52.78
N ILE A 68 -61.08 -23.06 -52.99
CA ILE A 68 -59.88 -22.24 -53.24
C ILE A 68 -59.27 -21.48 -52.05
N ASP A 69 -58.13 -22.01 -51.59
CA ASP A 69 -56.78 -21.39 -51.60
C ASP A 69 -56.04 -21.65 -50.28
N ALA A 70 -55.43 -22.84 -50.17
CA ALA A 70 -54.27 -23.01 -49.32
C ALA A 70 -53.09 -23.33 -50.22
N ARG A 71 -52.57 -22.31 -50.91
CA ARG A 71 -51.16 -22.32 -51.35
C ARG A 71 -50.29 -22.72 -50.14
N PRO A 72 -49.35 -23.66 -50.29
CA PRO A 72 -48.35 -23.90 -49.25
C PRO A 72 -47.62 -22.59 -48.98
N ILE A 73 -47.63 -22.13 -47.73
CA ILE A 73 -46.66 -21.13 -47.27
C ILE A 73 -45.32 -21.86 -47.30
N ASP A 74 -44.49 -21.54 -48.30
CA ASP A 74 -43.11 -21.98 -48.35
C ASP A 74 -42.43 -21.62 -47.02
N ALA A 75 -41.98 -22.64 -46.30
CA ALA A 75 -41.11 -22.45 -45.15
C ALA A 75 -39.85 -21.70 -45.61
N PRO A 76 -39.35 -20.71 -44.85
CA PRO A 76 -38.11 -20.04 -45.21
C PRO A 76 -36.96 -21.08 -45.24
N PRO A 77 -35.97 -20.92 -46.14
CA PRO A 77 -34.82 -21.82 -46.18
C PRO A 77 -34.06 -21.80 -44.85
N PRO A 78 -33.37 -22.88 -44.48
CA PRO A 78 -32.61 -22.93 -43.23
C PRO A 78 -31.59 -21.80 -43.21
N ILE A 79 -31.61 -21.00 -42.13
CA ILE A 79 -30.57 -20.01 -41.86
C ILE A 79 -29.27 -20.77 -41.62
N ASP A 80 -28.34 -20.62 -42.54
CA ASP A 80 -26.97 -21.13 -42.46
C ASP A 80 -26.30 -20.45 -41.26
N ALA A 81 -26.26 -21.16 -40.12
CA ALA A 81 -25.55 -20.70 -38.93
C ALA A 81 -24.04 -20.81 -39.18
N ARG A 82 -23.50 -19.85 -39.93
CA ARG A 82 -22.06 -19.63 -39.96
C ARG A 82 -21.62 -19.25 -38.55
N PRO A 83 -20.55 -19.85 -38.00
CA PRO A 83 -20.03 -19.43 -36.71
C PRO A 83 -19.77 -17.93 -36.74
N ILE A 84 -20.31 -17.20 -35.77
CA ILE A 84 -19.81 -15.85 -35.48
C ILE A 84 -18.38 -16.07 -35.02
N ASP A 85 -17.42 -15.64 -35.83
CA ASP A 85 -16.00 -15.68 -35.47
C ASP A 85 -15.84 -15.01 -34.10
N ALA A 86 -15.43 -15.81 -33.12
CA ALA A 86 -15.03 -15.28 -31.83
C ALA A 86 -13.93 -14.24 -32.09
N PRO A 87 -13.97 -13.06 -31.45
CA PRO A 87 -12.88 -12.11 -31.57
C PRO A 87 -11.57 -12.82 -31.22
N PRO A 88 -10.47 -12.56 -31.97
CA PRO A 88 -9.20 -13.21 -31.71
C PRO A 88 -8.80 -13.01 -30.23
N PRO A 89 -8.08 -13.97 -29.62
CA PRO A 89 -7.60 -13.80 -28.26
C PRO A 89 -6.85 -12.48 -28.16
N ILE A 90 -7.27 -11.61 -27.25
CA ILE A 90 -6.48 -10.43 -26.93
C ILE A 90 -5.19 -10.97 -26.32
N ASP A 91 -4.10 -10.84 -27.08
CA ASP A 91 -2.78 -11.25 -26.66
C ASP A 91 -2.38 -10.34 -25.49
N ALA A 92 -2.65 -10.82 -24.27
CA ALA A 92 -2.24 -10.17 -23.04
C ALA A 92 -0.72 -10.29 -22.96
N ARG A 93 -0.03 -9.42 -23.69
CA ARG A 93 1.37 -9.11 -23.40
C ARG A 93 1.43 -8.83 -21.90
N PRO A 94 2.37 -9.44 -21.16
CA PRO A 94 2.60 -9.04 -19.79
C PRO A 94 2.76 -7.52 -19.80
N ILE A 95 1.87 -6.82 -19.10
CA ILE A 95 2.19 -5.45 -18.71
C ILE A 95 3.44 -5.63 -17.87
N ASP A 96 4.58 -5.23 -18.42
CA ASP A 96 5.79 -5.02 -17.65
C ASP A 96 5.45 -3.89 -16.69
N ALA A 97 4.85 -4.27 -15.57
CA ALA A 97 4.71 -3.40 -14.43
C ALA A 97 6.13 -3.21 -13.93
N THR A 98 6.86 -2.29 -14.56
CA THR A 98 7.75 -1.41 -13.80
C THR A 98 6.96 -1.06 -12.55
N PRO A 99 7.46 -1.37 -11.34
CA PRO A 99 6.73 -1.06 -10.12
C PRO A 99 6.25 0.39 -10.25
N ILE A 100 4.93 0.59 -10.20
CA ILE A 100 4.42 1.93 -9.94
C ILE A 100 4.91 2.17 -8.51
N ASP A 101 6.00 2.90 -8.39
CA ASP A 101 6.54 3.34 -7.12
C ASP A 101 5.36 3.86 -6.31
N ALA A 102 4.99 3.11 -5.26
CA ALA A 102 4.02 3.62 -4.31
C ALA A 102 4.51 5.01 -3.91
N PRO A 103 3.64 6.05 -3.88
CA PRO A 103 4.08 7.40 -3.60
C PRO A 103 4.67 7.44 -2.19
N CYS A 104 5.98 7.30 -2.09
CA CYS A 104 6.73 7.46 -0.88
C CYS A 104 6.91 8.95 -0.65
N THR A 105 6.80 9.39 0.59
CA THR A 105 7.12 10.77 0.96
C THR A 105 8.61 10.82 1.29
N PRO A 106 9.44 11.55 0.52
CA PRO A 106 10.86 11.65 0.81
C PRO A 106 11.09 12.25 2.19
N THR A 107 12.04 11.69 2.93
CA THR A 107 12.48 12.20 4.23
C THR A 107 13.99 12.41 4.22
N TRP A 108 14.48 13.32 5.06
CA TRP A 108 15.91 13.53 5.23
C TRP A 108 16.50 12.39 6.04
N GLN A 109 17.43 11.66 5.43
CA GLN A 109 18.12 10.52 6.03
C GLN A 109 19.59 10.85 6.19
N ASN A 110 20.11 10.79 7.42
CA ASN A 110 21.53 11.00 7.67
C ASN A 110 22.34 9.82 7.12
N LEU A 111 23.36 10.14 6.32
CA LEU A 111 24.28 9.21 5.69
C LEU A 111 25.57 9.04 6.50
N LEU A 112 25.88 9.95 7.42
CA LEU A 112 27.09 9.85 8.24
C LEU A 112 26.92 8.85 9.37
N VAL A 113 27.98 8.10 9.59
CA VAL A 113 28.23 7.38 10.84
C VAL A 113 29.18 8.22 11.69
N ASN A 114 28.93 8.28 13.00
CA ASN A 114 29.75 9.04 13.95
C ASN A 114 29.88 10.53 13.59
N GLY A 115 28.77 11.17 13.18
CA GLY A 115 28.75 12.60 12.83
C GLY A 115 28.95 13.55 14.03
N ASN A 116 28.68 13.08 15.25
CA ASN A 116 28.98 13.75 16.51
C ASN A 116 30.38 13.44 17.05
N PHE A 117 31.18 12.62 16.35
CA PHE A 117 32.57 12.34 16.69
C PHE A 117 32.86 11.63 18.03
N ASP A 118 31.85 11.16 18.74
CA ASP A 118 31.96 10.58 20.09
C ASP A 118 32.16 9.07 20.13
N SER A 119 32.25 8.41 18.97
CA SER A 119 32.59 6.98 18.93
C SER A 119 33.94 6.70 19.58
N ALA A 120 34.06 5.54 20.23
CA ALA A 120 35.31 5.06 20.81
C ALA A 120 36.44 4.87 19.76
N THR A 121 36.08 4.82 18.48
CA THR A 121 37.02 4.69 17.37
C THR A 121 36.79 5.78 16.32
N VAL A 122 37.87 6.25 15.69
CA VAL A 122 37.81 7.24 14.60
C VAL A 122 37.07 6.75 13.35
N PRO A 123 37.29 5.50 12.86
CA PRO A 123 36.54 4.97 11.72
C PRO A 123 35.00 5.07 11.91
N PRO A 124 34.24 5.35 10.85
CA PRO A 124 34.65 5.35 9.44
C PRO A 124 35.26 6.66 8.92
N TRP A 125 35.51 7.64 9.78
CA TRP A 125 36.27 8.82 9.38
C TRP A 125 37.72 8.47 9.06
N THR A 126 38.25 9.10 8.03
CA THR A 126 39.69 9.14 7.76
C THR A 126 40.18 10.56 7.99
N GLN A 127 41.26 10.72 8.75
CA GLN A 127 41.84 12.02 9.10
C GLN A 127 43.34 12.02 8.79
N THR A 128 43.87 13.12 8.27
CA THR A 128 45.32 13.28 8.03
C THR A 128 46.09 13.69 9.28
N SER A 129 45.38 14.28 10.25
CA SER A 129 45.90 14.79 11.52
C SER A 129 45.01 14.32 12.67
N ALA A 130 45.34 14.65 13.92
CA ALA A 130 44.46 14.42 15.07
C ALA A 130 43.32 15.47 15.11
N ILE A 131 42.38 15.35 14.17
CA ILE A 131 41.28 16.31 13.94
C ILE A 131 40.14 16.07 14.93
N ILE A 132 39.67 14.82 15.06
CA ILE A 132 38.66 14.45 16.06
C ILE A 132 39.33 14.43 17.43
N THR A 133 38.85 15.26 18.35
CA THR A 133 39.55 15.51 19.62
C THR A 133 38.62 15.90 20.77
N ALA A 134 38.97 15.45 21.98
CA ALA A 134 38.34 15.85 23.23
C ALA A 134 38.89 17.16 23.82
N SER A 135 39.89 17.76 23.16
CA SER A 135 40.49 19.03 23.57
C SER A 135 40.47 20.05 22.42
N PRO A 136 39.29 20.48 21.93
CA PRO A 136 39.23 21.65 21.07
C PRO A 136 39.59 22.92 21.87
N PRO A 137 39.84 24.07 21.22
CA PRO A 137 40.07 25.36 21.92
C PRO A 137 38.93 25.77 22.87
N PHE A 138 37.76 25.15 22.73
CA PHE A 138 36.59 25.31 23.57
C PHE A 138 35.90 23.95 23.75
N ALA A 139 34.97 23.86 24.70
CA ALA A 139 34.22 22.64 24.93
C ALA A 139 33.47 22.23 23.64
N PRO A 140 33.49 20.92 23.26
CA PRO A 140 32.61 20.38 22.24
C PRO A 140 31.17 20.77 22.49
N ARG A 141 30.38 20.88 21.42
CA ARG A 141 28.96 21.17 21.54
C ARG A 141 28.27 20.00 22.24
N THR A 142 28.57 18.79 21.78
CA THR A 142 28.17 17.54 22.42
C THR A 142 29.45 16.82 22.83
N ALA A 143 29.57 16.51 24.12
CA ALA A 143 30.77 15.86 24.66
C ALA A 143 30.79 14.36 24.32
N PRO A 144 31.98 13.73 24.23
CA PRO A 144 33.31 14.28 24.54
C PRO A 144 34.11 14.94 23.41
N ASN A 145 33.77 14.79 22.13
CA ASN A 145 34.67 15.16 21.03
C ASN A 145 34.05 16.16 20.05
N ALA A 146 34.90 16.92 19.36
CA ALA A 146 34.52 17.67 18.16
C ALA A 146 35.63 17.53 17.09
N ALA A 147 35.35 17.93 15.85
CA ALA A 147 36.36 17.98 14.79
C ALA A 147 37.00 19.37 14.76
N ARG A 148 38.31 19.45 15.06
CA ARG A 148 39.10 20.68 15.03
C ARG A 148 40.13 20.66 13.90
N PHE A 149 40.07 21.66 13.04
CA PHE A 149 41.05 21.95 12.01
C PHE A 149 41.87 23.18 12.40
N GLY A 150 43.15 23.22 12.00
CA GLY A 150 44.04 24.32 12.34
C GLY A 150 44.55 24.24 13.77
N ALA A 151 44.97 23.05 14.23
CA ALA A 151 45.53 22.90 15.59
C ALA A 151 46.79 23.76 15.81
N GLY A 152 47.49 24.11 14.72
CA GLY A 152 48.61 25.04 14.67
C GLY A 152 48.67 25.78 13.32
N ASN A 153 49.71 26.60 13.15
CA ASN A 153 50.02 27.25 11.88
C ASN A 153 50.55 26.22 10.86
N ASN A 154 50.41 26.54 9.58
CA ASN A 154 50.82 25.74 8.43
C ASN A 154 50.15 24.35 8.43
N ALA A 155 48.93 24.29 8.95
CA ALA A 155 48.12 23.10 8.94
C ALA A 155 47.51 22.88 7.56
N ASN A 156 47.35 21.61 7.20
CA ASN A 156 46.59 21.18 6.04
C ASN A 156 45.82 19.93 6.45
N ASP A 157 44.79 20.15 7.26
CA ASP A 157 44.00 19.12 7.91
C ASP A 157 42.87 18.69 6.98
N VAL A 158 42.71 17.38 6.76
CA VAL A 158 41.66 16.80 5.93
C VAL A 158 40.96 15.70 6.72
N LEU A 159 39.62 15.81 6.79
CA LEU A 159 38.73 14.84 7.40
C LEU A 159 37.71 14.40 6.36
N VAL A 160 37.60 13.09 6.11
CA VAL A 160 36.70 12.55 5.08
C VAL A 160 35.88 11.37 5.58
N GLN A 161 34.67 11.25 5.05
CA GLN A 161 33.87 10.03 5.12
C GLN A 161 33.25 9.76 3.74
N THR A 162 33.42 8.54 3.25
CA THR A 162 32.75 8.08 2.03
C THR A 162 31.37 7.55 2.39
N VAL A 163 30.35 8.00 1.65
CA VAL A 163 28.96 7.55 1.82
C VAL A 163 28.36 7.17 0.46
N THR A 164 27.30 6.38 0.48
CA THR A 164 26.49 6.10 -0.71
C THR A 164 25.20 6.89 -0.62
N VAL A 165 24.92 7.70 -1.64
CA VAL A 165 23.67 8.44 -1.74
C VAL A 165 22.56 7.50 -2.26
N PRO A 166 21.37 7.46 -1.65
CA PRO A 166 20.26 6.65 -2.15
C PRO A 166 19.93 6.95 -3.62
N ALA A 167 19.56 5.92 -4.39
CA ALA A 167 19.20 6.08 -5.81
C ALA A 167 17.94 6.94 -6.01
N THR A 168 17.09 7.06 -4.98
CA THR A 168 15.87 7.88 -4.96
C THR A 168 16.10 9.29 -4.42
N ALA A 169 17.36 9.68 -4.16
CA ALA A 169 17.66 10.99 -3.59
C ALA A 169 17.26 12.13 -4.54
N THR A 170 16.52 13.08 -3.99
CA THR A 170 16.06 14.30 -4.68
C THR A 170 16.68 15.57 -4.10
N GLY A 171 17.42 15.45 -2.99
CA GLY A 171 18.19 16.54 -2.39
C GLY A 171 19.33 16.01 -1.54
N LEU A 172 20.35 16.83 -1.34
CA LEU A 172 21.52 16.51 -0.54
C LEU A 172 21.94 17.76 0.24
N ARG A 173 22.27 17.61 1.52
CA ARG A 173 22.72 18.74 2.36
C ARG A 173 23.63 18.28 3.48
N LEU A 174 24.48 19.18 3.97
CA LEU A 174 25.17 19.03 5.25
C LEU A 174 24.54 19.98 6.27
N ARG A 175 24.27 19.47 7.46
CA ARG A 175 23.92 20.26 8.64
C ARG A 175 24.83 19.88 9.79
N GLY A 176 24.84 20.75 10.79
CA GLY A 176 25.56 20.53 12.03
C GLY A 176 25.74 21.84 12.75
N TYR A 177 26.78 21.89 13.57
CA TYR A 177 27.14 23.07 14.31
C TYR A 177 28.58 23.44 14.04
N GLU A 178 28.80 24.75 13.93
CA GLU A 178 30.11 25.31 13.71
C GLU A 178 30.46 26.27 14.84
N CYS A 179 31.74 26.26 15.18
CA CYS A 179 32.34 27.30 15.96
C CYS A 179 33.76 27.55 15.46
N HIS A 180 34.02 28.76 15.02
CA HIS A 180 35.31 29.15 14.46
C HIS A 180 35.86 30.31 15.28
N VAL A 181 37.18 30.33 15.47
CA VAL A 181 37.86 31.45 16.12
C VAL A 181 39.13 31.77 15.37
N THR A 182 39.43 33.06 15.27
CA THR A 182 40.64 33.57 14.62
C THR A 182 41.39 34.53 15.53
N GLU A 183 42.70 34.38 15.55
CA GLU A 183 43.68 35.37 15.98
C GLU A 183 44.37 36.02 14.77
N ASP A 184 44.12 35.51 13.56
CA ASP A 184 44.73 35.98 12.33
C ASP A 184 44.02 37.21 11.79
N VAL A 185 44.82 38.27 11.65
CA VAL A 185 44.43 39.60 11.18
C VAL A 185 44.70 39.79 9.68
N ILE A 186 45.36 38.83 9.03
CA ILE A 186 45.63 38.86 7.60
C ILE A 186 44.38 38.38 6.87
N THR A 187 43.84 39.21 5.97
CA THR A 187 42.64 38.90 5.20
C THR A 187 42.78 37.59 4.43
N ASP A 188 41.80 36.70 4.63
CA ASP A 188 41.61 35.43 3.91
C ASP A 188 42.85 34.52 3.89
N ALA A 189 43.66 34.56 4.93
CA ALA A 189 44.91 33.82 4.99
C ALA A 189 44.74 32.37 5.45
N ASP A 190 43.72 32.10 6.25
CA ASP A 190 43.32 30.76 6.67
C ASP A 190 41.94 30.42 6.09
N GLU A 191 41.74 29.17 5.73
CA GLU A 191 40.56 28.74 4.97
C GLU A 191 40.04 27.39 5.46
N PHE A 192 38.72 27.27 5.56
CA PHE A 192 37.99 26.04 5.76
C PHE A 192 37.02 25.81 4.61
N THR A 193 37.15 24.65 3.96
CA THR A 193 36.33 24.26 2.82
C THR A 193 35.61 22.95 3.09
N VAL A 194 34.37 22.85 2.64
CA VAL A 194 33.59 21.62 2.66
C VAL A 194 33.14 21.27 1.26
N THR A 195 33.58 20.11 0.77
CA THR A 195 33.29 19.63 -0.59
C THR A 195 32.62 18.26 -0.56
N VAL A 196 31.85 17.98 -1.61
CA VAL A 196 31.44 16.63 -1.98
C VAL A 196 32.26 16.24 -3.19
N GLU A 197 33.03 15.15 -3.09
CA GLU A 197 33.93 14.69 -4.14
C GLU A 197 33.53 13.27 -4.59
N THR A 198 33.93 12.88 -5.80
CA THR A 198 33.97 11.47 -6.17
C THR A 198 35.06 10.74 -5.37
N PRO A 199 35.03 9.40 -5.27
CA PRO A 199 36.13 8.63 -4.67
C PRO A 199 37.50 8.84 -5.34
N ALA A 200 37.51 9.31 -6.59
CA ALA A 200 38.72 9.68 -7.32
C ALA A 200 39.24 11.10 -7.00
N GLY A 201 38.56 11.85 -6.13
CA GLY A 201 38.96 13.21 -5.73
C GLY A 201 38.49 14.33 -6.66
N VAL A 202 37.61 14.04 -7.63
CA VAL A 202 36.96 15.08 -8.45
C VAL A 202 35.86 15.75 -7.63
N VAL A 203 35.91 17.08 -7.49
CA VAL A 203 34.88 17.87 -6.79
C VAL A 203 33.57 17.87 -7.58
N LEU A 204 32.49 17.47 -6.92
CA LEU A 204 31.12 17.51 -7.43
C LEU A 204 30.38 18.77 -6.93
N GLU A 205 30.58 19.11 -5.66
CA GLU A 205 29.96 20.28 -5.01
C GLU A 205 30.96 20.96 -4.08
N VAL A 206 30.85 22.28 -3.98
CA VAL A 206 31.44 23.07 -2.90
C VAL A 206 30.28 23.51 -2.02
N LEU A 207 30.14 22.91 -0.84
CA LEU A 207 29.05 23.22 0.09
C LEU A 207 29.31 24.51 0.85
N ARG A 208 30.57 24.76 1.19
CA ARG A 208 30.97 25.95 1.93
C ARG A 208 32.45 26.27 1.76
N GLU A 209 32.74 27.57 1.72
CA GLU A 209 34.06 28.16 1.94
C GLU A 209 33.90 29.18 3.08
N ILE A 210 34.83 29.17 4.03
CA ILE A 210 34.92 30.08 5.16
C ILE A 210 36.39 30.49 5.26
N THR A 211 36.66 31.78 5.39
CA THR A 211 38.01 32.25 5.70
C THR A 211 38.08 32.81 7.10
N ASN A 212 39.28 33.08 7.61
CA ASN A 212 39.43 33.80 8.87
C ASN A 212 38.78 35.20 8.87
N SER A 213 38.52 35.81 7.70
CA SER A 213 37.79 37.08 7.62
C SER A 213 36.30 36.95 7.98
N ASP A 214 35.73 35.75 7.85
CA ASP A 214 34.33 35.45 8.19
C ASP A 214 34.14 35.09 9.67
N VAL A 215 35.22 35.02 10.44
CA VAL A 215 35.26 34.38 11.75
C VAL A 215 35.34 35.41 12.88
N ALA A 216 34.56 35.21 13.94
CA ALA A 216 34.59 36.04 15.13
C ALA A 216 35.77 35.66 16.06
N PRO A 217 36.26 36.58 16.91
CA PRO A 217 37.34 36.29 17.87
C PRO A 217 36.87 35.45 19.08
N ILE A 218 35.57 35.18 19.20
CA ILE A 218 34.98 34.37 20.27
C ILE A 218 34.13 33.25 19.70
N CYS A 219 34.16 32.11 20.38
CA CYS A 219 33.34 30.97 20.00
C CYS A 219 31.90 31.12 20.51
N LEU A 220 30.94 31.04 19.61
CA LEU A 220 29.54 30.75 19.90
C LEU A 220 29.07 29.68 18.92
N TRP A 221 28.62 28.54 19.43
CA TRP A 221 28.10 27.46 18.60
C TRP A 221 26.87 27.93 17.81
N GLN A 222 26.95 27.83 16.48
CA GLN A 222 25.86 28.17 15.57
C GLN A 222 25.48 26.95 14.75
N SER A 223 24.17 26.74 14.55
CA SER A 223 23.71 25.72 13.61
C SER A 223 23.86 26.22 12.18
N PHE A 224 24.22 25.33 11.26
CA PHE A 224 24.25 25.63 9.84
C PHE A 224 23.45 24.61 9.01
N THR A 225 23.16 24.99 7.77
CA THR A 225 22.64 24.09 6.73
C THR A 225 23.18 24.53 5.39
N TRP A 226 23.95 23.66 4.74
CA TRP A 226 24.51 23.88 3.42
C TRP A 226 23.95 22.84 2.46
N THR A 227 23.19 23.30 1.48
CA THR A 227 22.47 22.43 0.54
C THR A 227 23.28 22.34 -0.75
N ALA A 228 23.51 21.11 -1.23
CA ALA A 228 24.13 20.87 -2.53
C ALA A 228 23.20 21.33 -3.66
N THR A 229 23.78 21.67 -4.80
CA THR A 229 22.99 22.07 -5.98
C THR A 229 22.37 20.85 -6.69
N ALA A 230 23.02 19.69 -6.63
CA ALA A 230 22.49 18.42 -7.13
C ALA A 230 22.41 17.34 -6.04
N ALA A 231 21.50 16.38 -6.24
CA ALA A 231 21.21 15.31 -5.28
C ALA A 231 22.18 14.12 -5.37
N HIS A 232 22.90 13.96 -6.49
CA HIS A 232 23.84 12.85 -6.75
C HIS A 232 23.27 11.43 -6.51
N PRO A 233 22.07 11.11 -7.02
CA PRO A 233 21.38 9.85 -6.70
C PRO A 233 22.20 8.63 -7.12
N GLY A 234 22.30 7.65 -6.20
CA GLY A 234 22.97 6.37 -6.43
C GLY A 234 24.49 6.44 -6.49
N GLN A 235 25.09 7.62 -6.35
CA GLN A 235 26.53 7.79 -6.39
C GLN A 235 27.17 7.47 -5.04
N SER A 236 28.38 6.90 -5.08
CA SER A 236 29.28 6.93 -3.94
C SER A 236 30.04 8.24 -3.96
N VAL A 237 29.97 9.00 -2.87
CA VAL A 237 30.58 10.33 -2.73
C VAL A 237 31.42 10.40 -1.46
N VAL A 238 32.37 11.31 -1.45
CA VAL A 238 33.25 11.61 -0.32
C VAL A 238 32.86 12.99 0.21
N LEU A 239 32.31 13.05 1.42
CA LEU A 239 32.22 14.31 2.14
C LEU A 239 33.61 14.64 2.69
N LYS A 240 34.13 15.80 2.34
CA LYS A 240 35.45 16.24 2.74
C LYS A 240 35.41 17.61 3.39
N LEU A 241 35.95 17.67 4.59
CA LEU A 241 36.19 18.89 5.33
C LEU A 241 37.69 19.11 5.32
N ARG A 242 38.12 20.34 4.99
CA ARG A 242 39.53 20.69 4.95
C ARG A 242 39.75 22.05 5.59
N GLY A 243 40.71 22.12 6.51
CA GLY A 243 41.21 23.38 7.05
C GLY A 243 42.66 23.59 6.66
N ARG A 244 42.98 24.78 6.16
CA ARG A 244 44.33 25.24 5.86
C ARG A 244 44.62 26.48 6.68
N THR A 245 45.79 26.50 7.30
CA THR A 245 46.31 27.70 7.97
C THR A 245 47.63 28.13 7.34
N ASN A 246 47.89 29.43 7.33
CA ASN A 246 49.12 30.05 6.90
C ASN A 246 50.23 29.86 7.95
N LEU A 247 51.35 30.57 7.82
CA LEU A 247 52.47 30.46 8.76
C LEU A 247 52.32 31.30 10.06
N ALA A 248 51.33 32.18 10.18
CA ALA A 248 51.29 33.22 11.23
C ALA A 248 49.87 33.43 11.78
N PHE A 249 49.77 33.55 13.11
CA PHE A 249 48.50 33.62 13.85
C PHE A 249 47.60 32.39 13.64
N LEU A 250 46.72 32.13 14.60
CA LEU A 250 45.95 30.89 14.62
C LEU A 250 44.51 31.14 14.23
N THR A 251 44.04 30.44 13.20
CA THR A 251 42.61 30.19 13.01
C THR A 251 42.28 28.75 13.31
N ARG A 252 41.21 28.54 14.09
CA ARG A 252 40.72 27.21 14.46
C ARG A 252 39.30 27.09 13.96
N PHE A 253 39.09 26.17 13.03
CA PHE A 253 37.78 25.82 12.52
C PHE A 253 37.31 24.58 13.25
N VAL A 254 36.22 24.68 14.01
CA VAL A 254 35.65 23.54 14.72
C VAL A 254 34.23 23.30 14.26
N VAL A 255 33.89 22.05 14.03
CA VAL A 255 32.52 21.61 13.74
C VAL A 255 32.16 20.43 14.64
N ASP A 256 30.86 20.26 14.86
CA ASP A 256 30.32 19.20 15.71
C ASP A 256 28.90 18.82 15.27
N ASP A 257 28.43 17.65 15.71
CA ASP A 257 27.09 17.11 15.46
C ASP A 257 26.68 17.15 13.98
N LEU A 258 27.55 16.66 13.10
CA LEU A 258 27.31 16.64 11.66
C LEU A 258 26.24 15.63 11.24
N ALA A 259 25.39 16.06 10.30
CA ALA A 259 24.47 15.20 9.58
C ALA A 259 24.55 15.53 8.08
N PHE A 260 25.09 14.61 7.28
CA PHE A 260 25.07 14.69 5.82
C PHE A 260 23.87 13.92 5.34
N GLU A 261 22.84 14.62 4.86
CA GLU A 261 21.52 14.05 4.69
C GLU A 261 21.13 14.03 3.20
N ALA A 262 20.54 12.92 2.77
CA ALA A 262 19.83 12.84 1.50
C ALA A 262 18.32 12.90 1.72
N LEU A 263 17.61 13.66 0.88
CA LEU A 263 16.15 13.64 0.83
C LEU A 263 15.71 12.51 -0.10
N ALA A 264 15.36 11.37 0.49
CA ALA A 264 15.08 10.14 -0.25
C ALA A 264 13.91 9.38 0.37
N CYS A 265 13.33 8.48 -0.41
CA CYS A 265 12.39 7.51 0.14
C CYS A 265 13.12 6.48 1.02
N PRO A 266 12.55 6.10 2.17
CA PRO A 266 13.15 5.08 3.05
C PRO A 266 13.33 3.72 2.38
#